data_AF-A0A9W9BVM9-F1
#
_entry.id   AF-A0A9W9BVM9-F1
#
_cell.length_a   1.000
_cell.length_b   1.000
_cell.length_c   1.000
_cell.angle_alpha   90.00
_cell.angle_beta   90.00
_cell.angle_gamma   90.00
#
_symmetry.space_group_name_H-M   'P 1'
#
loop_
_entity.id
_entity.type
_entity.pdbx_description
1 polymer ?
#
loop_
_entity_poly.entity_id
_entity_poly.type
_entity_poly.pdbx_seq_one_letter_code
_entity_poly.pdbx_strand_id
1 'polypeptide(L)'
;MMSHSTHRLNARLAVCGNDEGGPYNCTFTQSFVAPAYKCDLIANGTDDNDRLTELGAPFNTSALVPEGRNIYLAEVGKGDYKHPQMDNFQRGPGGLPVGEAPADLGVFKAEPVLWIGMSHNTTEPLPSDSPFRTNWTHSFQPQVFRCAMNEARYKVNWNFTGPYFMEMPTIEEYLGPVLDTNFTKNEDGTLNYDADPVPAENFIRPLPDVGLYKKVAAYHAMGDVLRDFLKGHIELEPPLPGPSYAVVASDVTKTRLVDVNSLPKKEFGMVLQTFFADLVLSLYSTPEMLVVENQDTPMNRTQWRSSFVYVPKRLWMCYAPVIAVTLIILLFGMLTIWEDGTTFSTGFSRILVTTRNTTLDDISRGACLGNDPFPMELMHTRLKFGVLSEGSENEFMGEQGFQHCAFGVASEVAPIRRGVPYAGLRRRRQQLGVVQE
;
A
#
# COMPACT_ATOMS: atom_id res chain seq x y z
N MET A 1 -17.63 6.18 21.93
CA MET A 1 -18.22 7.15 20.98
C MET A 1 -17.31 7.38 19.74
N MET A 2 -16.70 6.32 19.19
CA MET A 2 -15.92 6.37 17.93
C MET A 2 -15.98 4.99 17.25
N SER A 3 -17.12 4.28 17.26
CA SER A 3 -17.14 2.83 16.98
C SER A 3 -17.27 2.43 15.52
N HIS A 4 -17.19 3.35 14.55
CA HIS A 4 -17.16 2.93 13.15
C HIS A 4 -15.74 2.57 12.74
N SER A 5 -15.57 1.34 12.27
CA SER A 5 -14.26 0.70 12.05
C SER A 5 -13.48 1.34 10.89
N THR A 6 -14.16 1.96 9.94
CA THR A 6 -13.57 2.53 8.70
C THR A 6 -12.92 3.91 8.85
N HIS A 7 -13.26 4.71 9.89
CA HIS A 7 -12.78 6.10 10.04
C HIS A 7 -11.74 6.32 11.14
N ARG A 8 -11.22 5.24 11.70
CA ARG A 8 -10.19 5.31 12.75
C ARG A 8 -8.79 5.46 12.16
N LEU A 9 -7.90 6.10 12.91
CA LEU A 9 -6.47 5.91 12.69
C LEU A 9 -6.18 4.42 12.79
N ASN A 10 -5.53 3.85 11.78
CA ASN A 10 -5.37 2.40 11.61
C ASN A 10 -6.69 1.62 11.35
N ALA A 11 -7.68 2.23 10.68
CA ALA A 11 -8.91 1.57 10.24
C ALA A 11 -8.66 0.20 9.61
N ARG A 12 -7.64 0.08 8.74
CA ARG A 12 -7.23 -1.21 8.19
C ARG A 12 -6.89 -2.26 9.26
N LEU A 13 -6.17 -1.90 10.32
CA LEU A 13 -5.81 -2.84 11.38
C LEU A 13 -7.06 -3.26 12.18
N ALA A 14 -8.01 -2.34 12.39
CA ALA A 14 -9.24 -2.62 13.11
C ALA A 14 -10.25 -3.42 12.28
N VAL A 15 -10.41 -3.10 11.00
CA VAL A 15 -11.35 -3.73 10.07
C VAL A 15 -10.82 -5.06 9.56
N CYS A 16 -9.58 -5.08 9.08
CA CYS A 16 -8.97 -6.26 8.48
C CYS A 16 -8.24 -7.16 9.48
N GLY A 17 -8.08 -6.73 10.74
CA GLY A 17 -7.44 -7.48 11.82
C GLY A 17 -8.41 -8.39 12.58
N ASN A 18 -7.88 -9.17 13.52
CA ASN A 18 -8.71 -9.74 14.59
C ASN A 18 -8.77 -8.73 15.75
N ASP A 19 -9.30 -9.08 16.92
CA ASP A 19 -9.38 -8.20 18.10
C ASP A 19 -8.04 -7.54 18.51
N GLU A 20 -6.91 -8.10 18.05
CA GLU A 20 -5.54 -7.62 18.30
C GLU A 20 -4.90 -6.84 17.13
N GLY A 21 -5.63 -6.68 16.01
CA GLY A 21 -5.12 -6.07 14.78
C GLY A 21 -4.20 -6.99 13.96
N GLY A 22 -4.08 -6.77 12.65
CA GLY A 22 -3.17 -7.57 11.81
C GLY A 22 -2.80 -6.93 10.47
N PRO A 23 -1.65 -7.31 9.86
CA PRO A 23 -1.14 -6.71 8.62
C PRO A 23 -1.84 -7.27 7.36
N TYR A 24 -3.16 -7.48 7.45
CA TYR A 24 -3.96 -7.99 6.35
C TYR A 24 -4.45 -6.83 5.50
N ASN A 25 -4.42 -7.02 4.19
CA ASN A 25 -5.26 -6.26 3.27
C ASN A 25 -6.60 -6.98 3.21
N CYS A 26 -7.70 -6.23 3.19
CA CYS A 26 -9.01 -6.83 3.09
C CYS A 26 -9.90 -6.13 2.09
N THR A 27 -10.76 -6.92 1.46
CA THR A 27 -11.83 -6.45 0.60
C THR A 27 -13.15 -7.00 1.08
N PHE A 28 -14.14 -6.13 1.17
CA PHE A 28 -15.52 -6.51 1.49
C PHE A 28 -16.48 -5.58 0.76
N THR A 29 -17.70 -6.04 0.60
CA THR A 29 -18.76 -5.29 -0.08
C THR A 29 -19.87 -5.02 0.91
N GLN A 30 -20.29 -3.76 0.99
CA GLN A 30 -21.42 -3.33 1.80
C GLN A 30 -22.53 -2.81 0.89
N SER A 31 -23.78 -3.02 1.29
CA SER A 31 -24.95 -2.46 0.61
C SER A 31 -25.84 -1.70 1.56
N PHE A 32 -26.31 -0.53 1.13
CA PHE A 32 -27.22 0.31 1.90
C PHE A 32 -28.16 1.09 0.98
N VAL A 33 -29.24 1.63 1.53
CA VAL A 33 -30.21 2.46 0.79
C VAL A 33 -29.97 3.92 1.13
N ALA A 34 -29.92 4.77 0.11
CA ALA A 34 -29.65 6.20 0.25
C ALA A 34 -30.32 7.00 -0.88
N PRO A 35 -30.36 8.34 -0.80
CA PRO A 35 -30.88 9.15 -1.89
C PRO A 35 -29.87 9.18 -3.03
N ALA A 36 -30.36 9.12 -4.27
CA ALA A 36 -29.59 9.20 -5.49
C ALA A 36 -30.35 10.03 -6.52
N TYR A 37 -29.67 10.87 -7.28
CA TYR A 37 -30.28 11.48 -8.46
C TYR A 37 -30.28 10.48 -9.61
N LYS A 38 -31.43 10.29 -10.26
CA LYS A 38 -31.51 9.62 -11.56
C LYS A 38 -31.66 10.68 -12.63
N CYS A 39 -30.66 10.80 -13.50
CA CYS A 39 -30.62 11.77 -14.59
C CYS A 39 -30.95 11.10 -15.92
N ASP A 40 -31.97 11.62 -16.59
CA ASP A 40 -32.36 11.21 -17.93
C ASP A 40 -32.02 12.34 -18.92
N LEU A 41 -31.46 11.98 -20.07
CA LEU A 41 -31.21 12.91 -21.18
C LEU A 41 -32.55 13.13 -21.92
N ILE A 42 -33.04 14.36 -21.90
CA ILE A 42 -34.35 14.71 -22.48
C ILE A 42 -34.20 15.29 -23.88
N ALA A 43 -33.23 16.18 -24.07
CA ALA A 43 -32.98 16.83 -25.35
C ALA A 43 -31.51 16.66 -25.75
N ASN A 44 -31.27 16.30 -27.02
CA ASN A 44 -29.94 16.14 -27.59
C ASN A 44 -29.75 16.97 -28.86
N GLY A 45 -30.17 18.23 -28.81
CA GLY A 45 -30.16 19.17 -29.93
C GLY A 45 -31.37 20.09 -29.89
N THR A 46 -31.54 20.89 -30.94
CA THR A 46 -32.63 21.88 -31.07
C THR A 46 -33.98 21.28 -31.42
N ASP A 47 -34.01 20.05 -31.92
CA ASP A 47 -35.23 19.41 -32.44
C ASP A 47 -36.11 18.82 -31.31
N ASP A 48 -35.58 18.68 -30.09
CA ASP A 48 -36.27 18.08 -28.94
C ASP A 48 -37.01 19.11 -28.06
N ASN A 49 -37.16 20.36 -28.51
CA ASN A 49 -37.79 21.43 -27.71
C ASN A 49 -39.26 21.13 -27.33
N ASP A 50 -39.99 20.41 -28.19
CA ASP A 50 -41.38 20.00 -27.89
C ASP A 50 -41.44 19.06 -26.67
N ARG A 51 -40.46 18.16 -26.51
CA ARG A 51 -40.37 17.28 -25.34
C ARG A 51 -40.04 18.04 -24.05
N LEU A 52 -39.21 19.07 -24.16
CA LEU A 52 -38.88 19.95 -23.02
C LEU A 52 -40.12 20.67 -22.51
N THR A 53 -40.92 21.23 -23.42
CA THR A 53 -42.19 21.89 -23.05
C THR A 53 -43.22 20.90 -22.53
N GLU A 54 -43.32 19.69 -23.10
CA GLU A 54 -44.20 18.63 -22.59
C GLU A 54 -43.84 18.23 -21.15
N LEU A 55 -42.55 18.18 -20.80
CA LEU A 55 -42.10 17.84 -19.45
C LEU A 55 -42.03 19.04 -18.50
N GLY A 56 -42.39 20.24 -18.97
CA GLY A 56 -42.41 21.46 -18.16
C GLY A 56 -41.02 21.99 -17.80
N ALA A 57 -40.04 21.81 -18.69
CA ALA A 57 -38.69 22.34 -18.50
C ALA A 57 -38.72 23.88 -18.37
N PRO A 58 -37.89 24.47 -17.48
CA PRO A 58 -37.87 25.91 -17.25
C PRO A 58 -37.17 26.71 -18.36
N PHE A 59 -36.42 26.03 -19.24
CA PHE A 59 -35.72 26.63 -20.38
C PHE A 59 -35.64 25.67 -21.57
N ASN A 60 -35.46 26.23 -22.76
CA ASN A 60 -35.30 25.51 -24.02
C ASN A 60 -33.82 25.45 -24.44
N THR A 61 -33.50 24.66 -25.46
CA THR A 61 -32.12 24.54 -25.98
C THR A 61 -31.57 25.86 -26.52
N SER A 62 -32.43 26.80 -26.93
CA SER A 62 -32.02 28.12 -27.45
C SER A 62 -31.37 29.03 -26.41
N ALA A 63 -31.52 28.73 -25.11
CA ALA A 63 -30.78 29.43 -24.06
C ALA A 63 -29.29 29.03 -24.02
N LEU A 64 -28.94 27.91 -24.68
CA LEU A 64 -27.62 27.33 -24.68
C LEU A 64 -26.84 27.65 -25.95
N VAL A 65 -25.50 27.61 -25.87
CA VAL A 65 -24.59 27.73 -27.02
C VAL A 65 -24.91 26.63 -28.05
N PRO A 66 -25.02 26.94 -29.37
CA PRO A 66 -24.51 28.14 -30.04
C PRO A 66 -25.51 29.29 -30.25
N GLU A 67 -26.81 29.07 -30.04
CA GLU A 67 -27.86 30.11 -30.21
C GLU A 67 -27.85 31.11 -29.05
N GLY A 68 -27.80 30.59 -27.84
CA GLY A 68 -27.67 31.35 -26.61
C GLY A 68 -26.21 31.59 -26.21
N ARG A 69 -26.03 32.15 -25.02
CA ARG A 69 -24.71 32.45 -24.44
C ARG A 69 -24.27 31.45 -23.38
N ASN A 70 -25.19 30.69 -22.82
CA ASN A 70 -24.89 29.79 -21.71
C ASN A 70 -24.29 28.48 -22.24
N ILE A 71 -23.10 28.13 -21.79
CA ILE A 71 -22.57 26.78 -21.99
C ILE A 71 -23.05 25.82 -20.90
N TYR A 72 -23.43 26.36 -19.75
CA TYR A 72 -24.07 25.65 -18.65
C TYR A 72 -25.18 26.54 -18.08
N LEU A 73 -26.36 25.97 -17.86
CA LEU A 73 -27.48 26.62 -17.21
C LEU A 73 -28.19 25.59 -16.35
N ALA A 74 -28.31 25.85 -15.06
CA ALA A 74 -28.99 24.95 -14.15
C ALA A 74 -30.05 25.69 -13.34
N GLU A 75 -31.27 25.19 -13.47
CA GLU A 75 -32.42 25.62 -12.68
C GLU A 75 -32.83 24.45 -11.78
N VAL A 76 -32.48 24.58 -10.51
CA VAL A 76 -32.54 23.47 -9.54
C VAL A 76 -33.44 23.78 -8.35
N GLY A 77 -33.82 25.03 -8.14
CA GLY A 77 -34.62 25.47 -6.98
C GLY A 77 -36.12 25.57 -7.23
N LYS A 78 -36.59 25.26 -8.45
CA LYS A 78 -38.03 25.33 -8.77
C LYS A 78 -38.78 24.19 -8.09
N GLY A 79 -39.88 24.53 -7.44
CA GLY A 79 -40.65 23.60 -6.61
C GLY A 79 -40.06 23.35 -5.22
N ASP A 80 -39.00 24.09 -4.84
CA ASP A 80 -38.47 24.06 -3.47
C ASP A 80 -39.39 24.84 -2.52
N TYR A 81 -39.23 24.59 -1.22
CA TYR A 81 -40.02 25.21 -0.17
C TYR A 81 -39.73 26.70 -0.08
N LYS A 82 -40.77 27.48 0.23
CA LYS A 82 -40.62 28.92 0.51
C LYS A 82 -39.80 29.10 1.79
N HIS A 83 -38.87 30.04 1.74
CA HIS A 83 -38.02 30.41 2.87
C HIS A 83 -38.23 31.91 3.17
N PRO A 84 -39.03 32.28 4.18
CA PRO A 84 -39.73 31.41 5.14
C PRO A 84 -41.05 30.82 4.58
N GLN A 85 -41.53 29.69 5.13
CA GLN A 85 -42.73 28.99 4.61
C GLN A 85 -44.04 29.77 4.83
N MET A 86 -44.04 30.75 5.73
CA MET A 86 -45.15 31.66 6.01
C MET A 86 -44.64 33.10 6.10
N ASP A 87 -45.50 34.05 5.78
CA ASP A 87 -45.13 35.48 5.79
C ASP A 87 -44.97 36.04 7.22
N ASN A 88 -45.71 35.51 8.20
CA ASN A 88 -45.81 36.07 9.54
C ASN A 88 -45.39 35.09 10.64
N PHE A 89 -44.12 35.21 11.06
CA PHE A 89 -43.59 34.55 12.26
C PHE A 89 -43.51 35.52 13.44
N GLN A 90 -43.74 35.01 14.64
CA GLN A 90 -43.56 35.78 15.88
C GLN A 90 -42.08 36.13 16.01
N ARG A 91 -41.81 37.40 16.34
CA ARG A 91 -40.43 37.87 16.56
C ARG A 91 -39.84 37.19 17.78
N GLY A 92 -38.89 36.28 17.57
CA GLY A 92 -38.21 35.53 18.60
C GLY A 92 -37.46 34.34 18.02
N PRO A 93 -36.61 33.67 18.81
CA PRO A 93 -35.99 32.41 18.40
C PRO A 93 -37.07 31.32 18.28
N GLY A 94 -37.00 30.50 17.23
CA GLY A 94 -37.81 29.29 17.12
C GLY A 94 -38.95 29.30 16.08
N GLY A 95 -39.15 30.39 15.32
CA GLY A 95 -40.04 30.37 14.15
C GLY A 95 -41.50 29.99 14.46
N LEU A 96 -42.05 30.49 15.57
CA LEU A 96 -43.46 30.28 15.94
C LEU A 96 -44.37 31.09 15.02
N PRO A 97 -45.36 30.51 14.34
CA PRO A 97 -46.30 31.27 13.51
C PRO A 97 -47.16 32.20 14.38
N VAL A 98 -47.51 33.38 13.85
CA VAL A 98 -48.45 34.27 14.53
C VAL A 98 -49.87 33.74 14.30
N GLY A 99 -50.46 33.11 15.31
CA GLY A 99 -51.82 32.55 15.25
C GLY A 99 -51.82 31.02 15.22
N GLU A 100 -52.86 30.43 14.64
CA GLU A 100 -52.99 28.99 14.51
C GLU A 100 -52.10 28.49 13.35
N ALA A 101 -51.29 27.47 13.61
CA ALA A 101 -50.37 26.93 12.62
C ALA A 101 -51.16 26.23 11.49
N PRO A 102 -50.90 26.54 10.20
CA PRO A 102 -51.50 25.82 9.09
C PRO A 102 -51.19 24.32 9.18
N ALA A 103 -52.15 23.48 8.79
CA ALA A 103 -51.98 22.03 8.82
C ALA A 103 -50.86 21.51 7.89
N ASP A 104 -50.43 22.34 6.94
CA ASP A 104 -49.38 22.04 5.96
C ASP A 104 -48.01 22.64 6.33
N LEU A 105 -47.90 23.29 7.48
CA LEU A 105 -46.63 23.83 7.94
C LEU A 105 -45.63 22.70 8.23
N GLY A 106 -44.43 22.78 7.62
CA GLY A 106 -43.43 21.73 7.76
C GLY A 106 -43.84 20.40 7.12
N VAL A 107 -44.71 20.40 6.11
CA VAL A 107 -45.02 19.20 5.33
C VAL A 107 -44.17 19.18 4.07
N PHE A 108 -43.53 18.05 3.79
CA PHE A 108 -42.83 17.87 2.52
C PHE A 108 -43.84 17.53 1.42
N LYS A 109 -44.03 18.47 0.49
CA LYS A 109 -45.02 18.40 -0.60
C LYS A 109 -44.41 17.95 -1.93
N ALA A 110 -43.15 18.29 -2.20
CA ALA A 110 -42.42 17.91 -3.41
C ALA A 110 -40.90 17.99 -3.21
N GLU A 111 -40.15 17.26 -4.03
CA GLU A 111 -38.70 17.45 -4.15
C GLU A 111 -38.37 18.17 -5.47
N PRO A 112 -37.48 19.19 -5.45
CA PRO A 112 -37.07 19.89 -6.65
C PRO A 112 -36.43 18.96 -7.68
N VAL A 113 -36.89 19.06 -8.93
CA VAL A 113 -36.27 18.36 -10.08
C VAL A 113 -35.16 19.23 -10.62
N LEU A 114 -33.97 18.65 -10.82
CA LEU A 114 -32.83 19.38 -11.35
C LEU A 114 -32.94 19.44 -12.87
N TRP A 115 -33.07 20.65 -13.41
CA TRP A 115 -33.00 20.90 -14.84
C TRP A 115 -31.64 21.49 -15.19
N ILE A 116 -30.86 20.76 -15.96
CA ILE A 116 -29.49 21.14 -16.27
C ILE A 116 -29.29 21.10 -17.78
N GLY A 117 -29.02 22.27 -18.35
CA GLY A 117 -28.65 22.46 -19.74
C GLY A 117 -27.15 22.63 -19.84
N MET A 118 -26.53 21.93 -20.79
CA MET A 118 -25.13 22.15 -21.12
C MET A 118 -24.89 22.00 -22.62
N SER A 119 -23.85 22.66 -23.11
CA SER A 119 -23.39 22.47 -24.48
C SER A 119 -21.97 21.94 -24.48
N HIS A 120 -21.73 20.85 -25.20
CA HIS A 120 -20.39 20.31 -25.36
C HIS A 120 -19.89 20.57 -26.78
N ASN A 121 -18.60 20.86 -26.90
CA ASN A 121 -17.94 21.04 -28.18
C ASN A 121 -17.74 19.67 -28.83
N THR A 122 -18.26 19.48 -30.05
CA THR A 122 -18.15 18.21 -30.79
C THR A 122 -16.76 18.02 -31.42
N THR A 123 -15.86 19.00 -31.28
CA THR A 123 -14.52 19.06 -31.91
C THR A 123 -14.52 19.09 -33.44
N GLU A 124 -15.70 19.04 -34.06
CA GLU A 124 -15.88 19.18 -35.50
C GLU A 124 -15.99 20.65 -35.89
N PRO A 125 -15.27 21.12 -36.92
CA PRO A 125 -15.38 22.48 -37.39
C PRO A 125 -16.76 22.74 -38.00
N LEU A 126 -17.31 23.93 -37.78
CA LEU A 126 -18.61 24.32 -38.34
C LEU A 126 -18.55 24.35 -39.88
N PRO A 127 -19.59 23.89 -40.60
CA PRO A 127 -19.67 24.03 -42.06
C PRO A 127 -19.56 25.50 -42.51
N SER A 128 -19.00 25.72 -43.70
CA SER A 128 -18.80 27.08 -44.26
C SER A 128 -20.10 27.88 -44.39
N ASP A 129 -21.23 27.20 -44.59
CA ASP A 129 -22.54 27.82 -44.80
C ASP A 129 -23.32 28.07 -43.50
N SER A 130 -22.77 27.71 -42.33
CA SER A 130 -23.50 27.84 -41.07
C SER A 130 -23.53 29.31 -40.57
N PRO A 131 -24.68 29.80 -40.09
CA PRO A 131 -24.82 31.18 -39.62
C PRO A 131 -23.98 31.47 -38.36
N PHE A 132 -23.63 30.42 -37.61
CA PHE A 132 -22.85 30.50 -36.37
C PHE A 132 -21.35 30.65 -36.60
N ARG A 133 -20.85 30.48 -37.83
CA ARG A 133 -19.42 30.56 -38.15
C ARG A 133 -18.82 31.95 -38.00
N THR A 134 -19.66 32.98 -37.92
CA THR A 134 -19.25 34.35 -37.58
C THR A 134 -18.69 34.46 -36.16
N ASN A 135 -19.24 33.68 -35.23
CA ASN A 135 -18.93 33.75 -33.81
C ASN A 135 -18.16 32.50 -33.33
N TRP A 136 -18.49 31.32 -33.87
CA TRP A 136 -18.00 30.03 -33.40
C TRP A 136 -17.13 29.33 -34.45
N THR A 137 -16.10 28.63 -34.00
CA THR A 137 -15.18 27.86 -34.86
C THR A 137 -15.59 26.39 -35.01
N HIS A 138 -16.09 25.80 -33.91
CA HIS A 138 -16.48 24.40 -33.81
C HIS A 138 -17.96 24.28 -33.50
N SER A 139 -18.54 23.13 -33.82
CA SER A 139 -19.95 22.85 -33.54
C SER A 139 -20.15 22.54 -32.05
N PHE A 140 -21.22 23.08 -31.49
CA PHE A 140 -21.65 22.85 -30.12
C PHE A 140 -22.98 22.13 -30.14
N GLN A 141 -23.09 21.04 -29.38
CA GLN A 141 -24.32 20.28 -29.25
C GLN A 141 -24.94 20.56 -27.87
N PRO A 142 -26.11 21.23 -27.81
CA PRO A 142 -26.83 21.47 -26.57
C PRO A 142 -27.52 20.18 -26.11
N GLN A 143 -27.47 19.94 -24.81
CA GLN A 143 -28.08 18.81 -24.13
C GLN A 143 -28.78 19.28 -22.87
N VAL A 144 -29.97 18.74 -22.61
CA VAL A 144 -30.73 19.04 -21.40
C VAL A 144 -31.04 17.76 -20.64
N PHE A 145 -30.70 17.75 -19.37
CA PHE A 145 -30.89 16.65 -18.45
C PHE A 145 -31.97 17.02 -17.44
N ARG A 146 -32.79 16.02 -17.13
CA ARG A 146 -33.76 16.06 -16.04
C ARG A 146 -33.31 15.06 -14.98
N CYS A 147 -32.96 15.53 -13.79
CA CYS A 147 -32.59 14.65 -12.68
C CYS A 147 -33.62 14.70 -11.56
N ALA A 148 -34.23 13.56 -11.26
CA ALA A 148 -35.15 13.40 -10.13
C ALA A 148 -34.46 12.65 -8.98
N MET A 149 -34.76 13.04 -7.74
CA MET A 149 -34.20 12.36 -6.58
C MET A 149 -35.01 11.09 -6.28
N ASN A 150 -34.30 9.97 -6.28
CA ASN A 150 -34.82 8.63 -6.04
C ASN A 150 -34.13 8.00 -4.84
N GLU A 151 -34.80 7.04 -4.20
CA GLU A 151 -34.12 6.09 -3.34
C GLU A 151 -33.39 5.06 -4.21
N ALA A 152 -32.14 4.76 -3.87
CA ALA A 152 -31.35 3.77 -4.58
C ALA A 152 -30.60 2.86 -3.61
N ARG A 153 -30.40 1.62 -4.06
CA ARG A 153 -29.52 0.67 -3.37
C ARG A 153 -28.10 0.89 -3.86
N TYR A 154 -27.25 1.31 -2.93
CA TYR A 154 -25.82 1.46 -3.13
C TYR A 154 -25.11 0.16 -2.80
N LYS A 155 -24.06 -0.12 -3.56
CA LYS A 155 -23.11 -1.20 -3.33
C LYS A 155 -21.71 -0.61 -3.34
N VAL A 156 -21.04 -0.65 -2.19
CA VAL A 156 -19.70 -0.10 -2.02
C VAL A 156 -18.73 -1.24 -1.86
N ASN A 157 -17.73 -1.26 -2.75
CA ASN A 157 -16.61 -2.17 -2.63
C ASN A 157 -15.49 -1.48 -1.88
N TRP A 158 -15.27 -1.92 -0.65
CA TRP A 158 -14.21 -1.43 0.21
C TRP A 158 -12.93 -2.19 -0.10
N ASN A 159 -11.88 -1.47 -0.49
CA ASN A 159 -10.57 -2.06 -0.76
C ASN A 159 -9.50 -1.44 0.14
N PHE A 160 -9.16 -2.15 1.22
CA PHE A 160 -8.13 -1.75 2.18
C PHE A 160 -6.78 -2.37 1.80
N THR A 161 -6.00 -1.65 0.98
CA THR A 161 -4.63 -2.04 0.59
C THR A 161 -3.61 -1.01 1.05
N GLY A 162 -2.72 -1.42 1.96
CA GLY A 162 -1.69 -0.50 2.48
C GLY A 162 -2.28 0.60 3.40
N PRO A 163 -1.78 1.86 3.35
CA PRO A 163 -2.35 2.96 4.15
C PRO A 163 -3.60 3.59 3.53
N TYR A 164 -3.93 3.25 2.28
CA TYR A 164 -5.05 3.80 1.54
C TYR A 164 -6.25 2.84 1.56
N PHE A 165 -7.44 3.42 1.54
CA PHE A 165 -8.66 2.71 1.19
C PHE A 165 -9.20 3.32 -0.10
N MET A 166 -9.68 2.46 -1.00
CA MET A 166 -10.43 2.91 -2.17
C MET A 166 -11.86 2.42 -2.01
N GLU A 167 -12.78 3.34 -2.24
CA GLU A 167 -14.21 3.08 -2.29
C GLU A 167 -14.67 3.30 -3.73
N MET A 168 -15.48 2.38 -4.23
CA MET A 168 -16.18 2.56 -5.49
C MET A 168 -17.67 2.39 -5.22
N PRO A 169 -18.42 3.48 -4.99
CA PRO A 169 -19.87 3.40 -4.94
C PRO A 169 -20.37 2.97 -6.32
N THR A 170 -21.19 1.94 -6.33
CA THR A 170 -21.97 1.58 -7.52
C THR A 170 -23.44 1.60 -7.13
N ILE A 171 -24.27 2.27 -7.92
CA ILE A 171 -25.72 2.19 -7.77
C ILE A 171 -26.15 0.88 -8.43
N GLU A 172 -26.73 -0.03 -7.65
CA GLU A 172 -27.19 -1.34 -8.13
C GLU A 172 -28.59 -1.24 -8.73
N GLU A 173 -29.50 -0.55 -8.03
CA GLU A 173 -30.88 -0.36 -8.44
C GLU A 173 -31.47 0.95 -7.90
N TYR A 174 -32.39 1.56 -8.65
CA TYR A 174 -33.24 2.65 -8.19
C TYR A 174 -34.58 2.08 -7.74
N LEU A 175 -34.96 2.29 -6.49
CA LEU A 175 -36.17 1.76 -5.86
C LEU A 175 -37.42 2.58 -6.22
N GLY A 176 -37.28 3.90 -6.38
CA GLY A 176 -38.38 4.81 -6.73
C GLY A 176 -38.07 6.26 -6.35
N PRO A 177 -38.90 7.24 -6.75
CA PRO A 177 -38.76 8.64 -6.32
C PRO A 177 -38.93 8.78 -4.81
N VAL A 178 -38.24 9.75 -4.21
CA VAL A 178 -38.37 10.05 -2.77
C VAL A 178 -39.76 10.61 -2.44
N LEU A 179 -40.25 11.52 -3.30
CA LEU A 179 -41.61 12.05 -3.28
C LEU A 179 -42.21 11.95 -4.67
N ASP A 180 -43.27 11.15 -4.82
CA ASP A 180 -43.97 10.99 -6.10
C ASP A 180 -45.14 11.99 -6.20
N THR A 181 -44.80 13.24 -6.46
CA THR A 181 -45.75 14.35 -6.55
C THR A 181 -45.41 15.21 -7.75
N ASN A 182 -46.42 15.63 -8.52
CA ASN A 182 -46.23 16.45 -9.70
C ASN A 182 -47.02 17.77 -9.60
N PHE A 183 -46.43 18.85 -10.11
CA PHE A 183 -47.11 20.13 -10.22
C PHE A 183 -48.09 20.14 -11.39
N THR A 184 -49.23 20.81 -11.21
CA THR A 184 -50.18 21.07 -12.30
C THR A 184 -49.59 22.06 -13.30
N LYS A 185 -50.03 22.00 -14.56
CA LYS A 185 -49.62 22.96 -15.58
C LYS A 185 -50.56 24.16 -15.64
N ASN A 186 -50.00 25.33 -15.91
CA ASN A 186 -50.73 26.55 -16.27
C ASN A 186 -51.27 26.45 -17.72
N GLU A 187 -52.13 27.38 -18.10
CA GLU A 187 -52.67 27.50 -19.47
C GLU A 187 -51.54 27.67 -20.52
N ASP A 188 -50.42 28.28 -20.12
CA ASP A 188 -49.22 28.49 -20.95
C ASP A 188 -48.33 27.24 -21.08
N GLY A 189 -48.72 26.10 -20.49
CA GLY A 189 -47.96 24.84 -20.50
C GLY A 189 -46.80 24.77 -19.49
N THR A 190 -46.49 25.86 -18.79
CA THR A 190 -45.50 25.90 -17.71
C THR A 190 -46.02 25.24 -16.44
N LEU A 191 -45.13 24.69 -15.61
CA LEU A 191 -45.52 24.14 -14.31
C LEU A 191 -45.92 25.26 -13.33
N ASN A 192 -47.06 25.08 -12.67
CA ASN A 192 -47.56 25.98 -11.64
C ASN A 192 -46.94 25.62 -10.30
N TYR A 193 -45.86 26.31 -9.93
CA TYR A 193 -45.19 26.14 -8.64
C TYR A 193 -45.89 26.86 -7.47
N ASP A 194 -46.88 27.72 -7.76
CA ASP A 194 -47.67 28.40 -6.72
C ASP A 194 -48.83 27.52 -6.23
N ALA A 195 -49.27 26.57 -7.06
CA ALA A 195 -50.26 25.57 -6.68
C ALA A 195 -49.60 24.40 -5.94
N ASP A 196 -50.37 23.76 -5.05
CA ASP A 196 -49.92 22.55 -4.37
C ASP A 196 -49.78 21.38 -5.37
N PRO A 197 -48.72 20.57 -5.25
CA PRO A 197 -48.50 19.41 -6.11
C PRO A 197 -49.49 18.28 -5.80
N VAL A 198 -49.73 17.40 -6.76
CA VAL A 198 -50.73 16.32 -6.68
C VAL A 198 -50.03 14.96 -6.90
N PRO A 199 -50.41 13.87 -6.20
CA PRO A 199 -51.50 13.76 -5.22
C PRO A 199 -51.10 14.16 -3.80
N ALA A 200 -52.03 14.79 -3.07
CA ALA A 200 -51.83 15.21 -1.68
C ALA A 200 -51.68 14.05 -0.68
N GLU A 201 -52.03 12.82 -1.09
CA GLU A 201 -51.85 11.60 -0.30
C GLU A 201 -50.36 11.26 -0.11
N ASN A 202 -49.51 11.65 -1.05
CA ASN A 202 -48.06 11.38 -1.00
C ASN A 202 -47.28 12.42 -0.19
N PHE A 203 -47.97 13.40 0.42
CA PHE A 203 -47.34 14.42 1.24
C PHE A 203 -46.81 13.80 2.54
N ILE A 204 -45.55 14.10 2.86
CA ILE A 204 -44.91 13.56 4.06
C ILE A 204 -45.05 14.57 5.19
N ARG A 205 -45.93 14.23 6.13
CA ARG A 205 -46.24 15.04 7.32
C ARG A 205 -45.34 14.63 8.51
N PRO A 206 -45.07 15.54 9.47
CA PRO A 206 -44.29 15.21 10.66
C PRO A 206 -44.87 14.07 11.52
N LEU A 207 -46.19 13.89 11.46
CA LEU A 207 -46.95 12.84 12.15
C LEU A 207 -47.86 12.14 11.14
N PRO A 208 -48.11 10.81 11.28
CA PRO A 208 -47.72 9.96 12.41
C PRO A 208 -46.31 9.35 12.31
N ASP A 209 -45.76 9.19 11.11
CA ASP A 209 -44.47 8.52 10.90
C ASP A 209 -43.29 9.51 10.95
N VAL A 210 -42.78 9.69 12.17
CA VAL A 210 -41.62 10.56 12.43
C VAL A 210 -40.35 10.02 11.78
N GLY A 211 -40.23 8.69 11.58
CA GLY A 211 -39.06 8.05 11.01
C GLY A 211 -38.92 8.38 9.52
N LEU A 212 -40.01 8.19 8.77
CA LEU A 212 -40.10 8.56 7.36
C LEU A 212 -39.87 10.06 7.16
N TYR A 213 -40.50 10.90 7.99
CA TYR A 213 -40.33 12.35 7.91
C TYR A 213 -38.86 12.77 8.09
N LYS A 214 -38.16 12.21 9.09
CA LYS A 214 -36.73 12.48 9.31
C LYS A 214 -35.85 12.00 8.16
N LYS A 215 -36.16 10.83 7.58
CA LYS A 215 -35.44 10.28 6.43
C LYS A 215 -35.55 11.21 5.23
N VAL A 216 -36.76 11.64 4.87
CA VAL A 216 -36.98 12.55 3.74
C VAL A 216 -36.40 13.93 4.01
N ALA A 217 -36.51 14.45 5.24
CA ALA A 217 -35.85 15.69 5.62
C ALA A 217 -34.32 15.63 5.42
N ALA A 218 -33.69 14.50 5.78
CA ALA A 218 -32.26 14.31 5.56
C ALA A 218 -31.92 14.25 4.06
N TYR A 219 -32.73 13.57 3.26
CA TYR A 219 -32.54 13.49 1.81
C TYR A 219 -32.68 14.87 1.15
N HIS A 220 -33.70 15.63 1.56
CA HIS A 220 -33.91 17.00 1.10
C HIS A 220 -32.71 17.89 1.43
N ALA A 221 -32.21 17.84 2.67
CA ALA A 221 -31.06 18.62 3.10
C ALA A 221 -29.79 18.29 2.31
N MET A 222 -29.55 17.00 1.99
CA MET A 222 -28.45 16.59 1.13
C MET A 222 -28.62 17.11 -0.31
N GLY A 223 -29.86 17.06 -0.82
CA GLY A 223 -30.22 17.64 -2.10
C GLY A 223 -29.95 19.14 -2.15
N ASP A 224 -30.35 19.88 -1.10
CA ASP A 224 -30.20 21.33 -1.00
C ASP A 224 -28.73 21.78 -1.07
N VAL A 225 -27.84 21.08 -0.33
CA VAL A 225 -26.40 21.32 -0.40
C VAL A 225 -25.86 21.12 -1.83
N LEU A 226 -26.31 20.08 -2.53
CA LEU A 226 -25.90 19.88 -3.93
C LEU A 226 -26.46 20.99 -4.84
N ARG A 227 -27.73 21.36 -4.67
CA ARG A 227 -28.40 22.39 -5.48
C ARG A 227 -27.70 23.74 -5.35
N ASP A 228 -27.20 24.07 -4.16
CA ASP A 228 -26.46 25.30 -3.93
C ASP A 228 -25.17 25.40 -4.76
N PHE A 229 -24.48 24.29 -5.00
CA PHE A 229 -23.35 24.26 -5.92
C PHE A 229 -23.77 24.31 -7.39
N LEU A 230 -24.89 23.66 -7.75
CA LEU A 230 -25.32 23.56 -9.15
C LEU A 230 -25.98 24.83 -9.67
N LYS A 231 -26.72 25.57 -8.84
CA LYS A 231 -27.53 26.71 -9.28
C LYS A 231 -26.69 27.77 -10.01
N GLY A 232 -27.29 28.39 -11.02
CA GLY A 232 -26.67 29.46 -11.79
C GLY A 232 -26.32 29.03 -13.22
N HIS A 233 -25.41 29.77 -13.83
CA HIS A 233 -25.05 29.58 -15.23
C HIS A 233 -23.57 29.90 -15.48
N ILE A 234 -23.06 29.43 -16.61
CA ILE A 234 -21.75 29.77 -17.14
C ILE A 234 -21.99 30.26 -18.56
N GLU A 235 -21.64 31.51 -18.84
CA GLU A 235 -21.64 32.06 -20.19
C GLU A 235 -20.31 31.77 -20.86
N LEU A 236 -20.33 31.46 -22.15
CA LEU A 236 -19.13 31.32 -22.96
C LEU A 236 -19.10 32.43 -24.01
N GLU A 237 -18.08 33.27 -23.94
CA GLU A 237 -17.86 34.25 -25.00
C GLU A 237 -17.34 33.58 -26.28
N PRO A 238 -17.87 33.96 -27.45
CA PRO A 238 -17.48 33.36 -28.71
C PRO A 238 -16.01 33.64 -29.04
N PRO A 239 -15.29 32.67 -29.63
CA PRO A 239 -13.87 32.79 -30.00
C PRO A 239 -13.57 33.75 -31.16
N LEU A 240 -14.56 34.45 -31.71
CA LEU A 240 -14.39 35.44 -32.77
C LEU A 240 -15.15 36.72 -32.36
N PRO A 241 -14.51 37.91 -32.36
CA PRO A 241 -13.16 38.24 -32.84
C PRO A 241 -12.02 38.08 -31.80
N GLY A 242 -12.31 37.66 -30.56
CA GLY A 242 -11.35 37.56 -29.45
C GLY A 242 -11.18 36.14 -28.91
N PRO A 243 -10.29 35.89 -27.93
CA PRO A 243 -10.17 34.57 -27.33
C PRO A 243 -11.47 34.18 -26.60
N SER A 244 -11.89 32.92 -26.68
CA SER A 244 -13.03 32.44 -25.89
C SER A 244 -12.66 32.35 -24.42
N TYR A 245 -13.51 32.89 -23.55
CA TYR A 245 -13.41 32.71 -22.10
C TYR A 245 -14.80 32.49 -21.50
N ALA A 246 -14.82 31.78 -20.38
CA ALA A 246 -16.05 31.49 -19.65
C ALA A 246 -16.27 32.53 -18.55
N VAL A 247 -17.47 33.10 -18.49
CA VAL A 247 -17.93 33.96 -17.39
C VAL A 247 -18.79 33.12 -16.47
N VAL A 248 -18.31 32.93 -15.24
CA VAL A 248 -18.88 31.98 -14.29
C VAL A 248 -19.78 32.72 -13.30
N ALA A 249 -21.07 32.38 -13.30
CA ALA A 249 -22.07 32.87 -12.34
C ALA A 249 -22.65 31.71 -11.50
N SER A 250 -21.88 30.64 -11.30
CA SER A 250 -22.28 29.45 -10.55
C SER A 250 -21.10 28.85 -9.78
N ASP A 251 -21.39 28.30 -8.61
CA ASP A 251 -20.44 27.60 -7.76
C ASP A 251 -20.10 26.19 -8.26
N VAL A 252 -20.68 25.77 -9.39
CA VAL A 252 -20.43 24.47 -10.01
C VAL A 252 -18.96 24.27 -10.39
N THR A 253 -18.23 25.36 -10.65
CA THR A 253 -16.79 25.36 -10.93
C THR A 253 -15.92 24.97 -9.74
N LYS A 254 -16.46 25.02 -8.51
CA LYS A 254 -15.79 24.52 -7.30
C LYS A 254 -15.86 22.99 -7.19
N THR A 255 -16.57 22.32 -8.10
CA THR A 255 -16.80 20.87 -8.09
C THR A 255 -16.04 20.16 -9.20
N ARG A 256 -15.99 18.82 -9.14
CA ARG A 256 -15.38 17.98 -10.19
C ARG A 256 -16.24 17.81 -11.46
N LEU A 257 -17.41 18.46 -11.52
CA LEU A 257 -18.34 18.39 -12.66
C LEU A 257 -17.87 19.20 -13.87
N VAL A 258 -17.00 20.18 -13.60
CA VAL A 258 -16.49 21.13 -14.57
C VAL A 258 -14.97 20.99 -14.66
N ASP A 259 -14.41 21.18 -15.85
CA ASP A 259 -12.96 21.14 -16.08
C ASP A 259 -12.27 22.45 -15.71
N VAL A 260 -10.93 22.48 -15.72
CA VAL A 260 -10.11 23.67 -15.40
C VAL A 260 -10.49 24.89 -16.25
N ASN A 261 -10.97 24.67 -17.47
CA ASN A 261 -11.40 25.71 -18.40
C ASN A 261 -12.83 26.22 -18.12
N SER A 262 -13.43 25.85 -16.98
CA SER A 262 -14.83 26.15 -16.63
C SER A 262 -15.87 25.56 -17.60
N LEU A 263 -15.49 24.51 -18.33
CA LEU A 263 -16.36 23.81 -19.27
C LEU A 263 -16.94 22.53 -18.64
N PRO A 264 -18.24 22.24 -18.82
CA PRO A 264 -18.85 21.04 -18.28
C PRO A 264 -18.26 19.78 -18.92
N LYS A 265 -18.13 18.70 -18.14
CA LYS A 265 -17.66 17.40 -18.65
C LYS A 265 -18.70 16.78 -19.60
N LYS A 266 -18.24 16.10 -20.65
CA LYS A 266 -19.09 15.50 -21.71
C LYS A 266 -20.20 14.60 -21.16
N GLU A 267 -19.91 13.77 -20.15
CA GLU A 267 -20.87 12.84 -19.55
C GLU A 267 -21.47 13.39 -18.24
N PHE A 268 -21.87 14.66 -18.23
CA PHE A 268 -22.27 15.39 -17.02
C PHE A 268 -23.31 14.64 -16.19
N GLY A 269 -24.34 14.05 -16.82
CA GLY A 269 -25.38 13.29 -16.11
C GLY A 269 -24.81 12.16 -15.26
N MET A 270 -23.93 11.31 -15.81
CA MET A 270 -23.30 10.21 -15.05
C MET A 270 -22.32 10.72 -14.00
N VAL A 271 -21.54 11.76 -14.34
CA VAL A 271 -20.59 12.36 -13.40
C VAL A 271 -21.33 13.00 -12.22
N LEU A 272 -22.48 13.62 -12.44
CA LEU A 272 -23.35 14.18 -11.40
C LEU A 272 -23.87 13.10 -10.45
N GLN A 273 -24.36 11.99 -10.99
CA GLN A 273 -24.83 10.85 -10.18
C GLN A 273 -23.72 10.31 -9.30
N THR A 274 -22.52 10.13 -9.88
CA THR A 274 -21.34 9.65 -9.14
C THR A 274 -20.88 10.67 -8.11
N PHE A 275 -20.95 11.97 -8.42
CA PHE A 275 -20.58 13.04 -7.49
C PHE A 275 -21.51 13.08 -6.28
N PHE A 276 -22.82 12.93 -6.50
CA PHE A 276 -23.78 12.84 -5.38
C PHE A 276 -23.59 11.56 -4.57
N ALA A 277 -23.28 10.44 -5.21
CA ALA A 277 -22.92 9.20 -4.51
C ALA A 277 -21.71 9.37 -3.58
N ASP A 278 -20.67 10.09 -4.03
CA ASP A 278 -19.51 10.41 -3.19
C ASP A 278 -19.87 11.34 -2.04
N LEU A 279 -20.78 12.30 -2.27
CA LEU A 279 -21.31 13.18 -1.21
C LEU A 279 -22.04 12.37 -0.15
N VAL A 280 -22.89 11.41 -0.56
CA VAL A 280 -23.54 10.48 0.37
C VAL A 280 -22.52 9.66 1.14
N LEU A 281 -21.51 9.12 0.47
CA LEU A 281 -20.45 8.37 1.14
C LEU A 281 -19.63 9.23 2.11
N SER A 282 -19.46 10.52 1.82
CA SER A 282 -18.72 11.43 2.69
C SER A 282 -19.34 11.53 4.08
N LEU A 283 -20.65 11.28 4.24
CA LEU A 283 -21.31 11.24 5.55
C LEU A 283 -20.79 10.13 6.46
N TYR A 284 -20.25 9.04 5.89
CA TYR A 284 -19.60 8.01 6.71
C TYR A 284 -18.38 8.58 7.43
N SER A 285 -17.71 9.60 6.87
CA SER A 285 -16.54 10.23 7.50
C SER A 285 -16.84 10.87 8.86
N THR A 286 -18.09 11.22 9.13
CA THR A 286 -18.51 11.83 10.40
C THR A 286 -19.08 10.78 11.35
N PRO A 287 -18.33 10.33 12.38
CA PRO A 287 -18.75 9.23 13.24
C PRO A 287 -19.97 9.55 14.10
N GLU A 288 -20.27 10.83 14.30
CA GLU A 288 -21.42 11.32 15.07
C GLU A 288 -22.74 11.16 14.29
N MET A 289 -22.67 11.10 12.95
CA MET A 289 -23.85 10.95 12.08
C MET A 289 -24.19 9.48 11.78
N LEU A 290 -23.39 8.54 12.28
CA LEU A 290 -23.56 7.11 12.03
C LEU A 290 -24.51 6.49 13.04
N VAL A 291 -25.72 6.18 12.59
CA VAL A 291 -26.59 5.22 13.28
C VAL A 291 -26.04 3.84 12.93
N VAL A 292 -25.48 3.15 13.93
CA VAL A 292 -24.79 1.88 13.72
C VAL A 292 -25.82 0.79 13.42
N GLU A 293 -25.91 0.39 12.16
CA GLU A 293 -26.51 -0.88 11.75
C GLU A 293 -25.39 -1.91 11.60
N ASN A 294 -25.48 -3.01 12.36
CA ASN A 294 -24.50 -4.08 12.26
C ASN A 294 -24.85 -4.96 11.07
N GLN A 295 -23.94 -5.07 10.11
CA GLN A 295 -24.09 -5.93 8.95
C GLN A 295 -22.94 -6.93 8.89
N ASP A 296 -23.27 -8.22 8.88
CA ASP A 296 -22.28 -9.29 8.70
C ASP A 296 -22.01 -9.47 7.20
N THR A 297 -20.82 -9.07 6.75
CA THR A 297 -20.39 -9.21 5.35
C THR A 297 -19.20 -10.14 5.21
N PRO A 298 -19.17 -11.03 4.19
CA PRO A 298 -18.00 -11.86 3.94
C PRO A 298 -16.80 -10.98 3.56
N MET A 299 -15.67 -11.18 4.26
CA MET A 299 -14.45 -10.41 4.05
C MET A 299 -13.34 -11.29 3.47
N ASN A 300 -12.79 -10.89 2.33
CA ASN A 300 -11.61 -11.52 1.76
C ASN A 300 -10.35 -10.88 2.34
N ARG A 301 -9.48 -11.67 2.96
CA ARG A 301 -8.22 -11.21 3.55
C ARG A 301 -7.04 -11.73 2.76
N THR A 302 -6.08 -10.85 2.48
CA THR A 302 -4.82 -11.19 1.84
C THR A 302 -3.66 -10.66 2.69
N GLN A 303 -2.58 -11.44 2.76
CA GLN A 303 -1.37 -11.03 3.46
C GLN A 303 -0.16 -11.42 2.61
N TRP A 304 0.73 -10.46 2.39
CA TRP A 304 2.04 -10.76 1.85
C TRP A 304 2.91 -11.35 2.97
N ARG A 305 3.38 -12.59 2.79
CA ARG A 305 4.34 -13.24 3.69
C ARG A 305 5.63 -13.50 2.94
N SER A 306 6.75 -13.05 3.49
CA SER A 306 8.06 -13.48 3.00
C SER A 306 8.20 -14.96 3.32
N SER A 307 8.30 -15.79 2.28
CA SER A 307 8.52 -17.22 2.41
C SER A 307 9.91 -17.55 1.88
N PHE A 308 10.74 -18.16 2.73
CA PHE A 308 12.02 -18.70 2.29
C PHE A 308 11.76 -20.00 1.52
N VAL A 309 11.88 -19.95 0.19
CA VAL A 309 11.83 -21.15 -0.64
C VAL A 309 13.22 -21.80 -0.59
N TYR A 310 13.33 -22.91 0.14
CA TYR A 310 14.55 -23.70 0.18
C TYR A 310 14.76 -24.45 -1.15
N VAL A 311 15.86 -24.17 -1.84
CA VAL A 311 16.21 -24.82 -3.11
C VAL A 311 17.38 -25.79 -2.87
N PRO A 312 17.14 -27.09 -2.63
CA PRO A 312 18.18 -28.05 -2.27
C PRO A 312 19.28 -28.18 -3.34
N LYS A 313 18.94 -27.95 -4.61
CA LYS A 313 19.90 -28.00 -5.73
C LYS A 313 21.04 -26.99 -5.58
N ARG A 314 20.75 -25.80 -5.03
CA ARG A 314 21.78 -24.75 -4.82
C ARG A 314 22.76 -25.15 -3.73
N LEU A 315 22.28 -25.82 -2.68
CA LEU A 315 23.15 -26.37 -1.64
C LEU A 315 24.12 -27.39 -2.25
N TRP A 316 23.60 -28.40 -2.96
CA TRP A 316 24.44 -29.42 -3.58
C TRP A 316 25.45 -28.85 -4.59
N MET A 317 25.09 -27.82 -5.36
CA MET A 317 26.04 -27.17 -6.28
C MET A 317 27.26 -26.57 -5.57
N CYS A 318 27.13 -26.07 -4.35
CA CYS A 318 28.25 -25.51 -3.59
C CYS A 318 29.03 -26.57 -2.79
N TYR A 319 28.32 -27.53 -2.19
CA TYR A 319 28.93 -28.51 -1.30
C TYR A 319 29.50 -29.73 -2.04
N ALA A 320 28.89 -30.17 -3.16
CA ALA A 320 29.38 -31.34 -3.90
C ALA A 320 30.83 -31.21 -4.39
N PRO A 321 31.29 -30.05 -4.93
CA PRO A 321 32.69 -29.89 -5.32
C PRO A 321 33.65 -29.98 -4.13
N VAL A 322 33.29 -29.39 -2.99
CA VAL A 322 34.12 -29.43 -1.77
C VAL A 322 34.22 -30.85 -1.23
N ILE A 323 33.10 -31.57 -1.19
CA ILE A 323 33.07 -32.98 -0.79
C ILE A 323 33.89 -33.84 -1.77
N ALA A 324 33.80 -33.59 -3.07
CA ALA A 324 34.57 -34.34 -4.07
C ALA A 324 36.07 -34.09 -3.94
N VAL A 325 36.51 -32.84 -3.79
CA VAL A 325 37.93 -32.49 -3.62
C VAL A 325 38.48 -33.07 -2.32
N THR A 326 37.75 -32.96 -1.21
CA THR A 326 38.17 -33.57 0.07
C THR A 326 38.26 -35.08 -0.02
N LEU A 327 37.34 -35.74 -0.73
CA LEU A 327 37.39 -37.19 -0.98
C LEU A 327 38.61 -37.58 -1.82
N ILE A 328 38.95 -36.81 -2.85
CA ILE A 328 40.17 -37.03 -3.65
C ILE A 328 41.43 -36.93 -2.77
N ILE A 329 41.53 -35.90 -1.92
CA ILE A 329 42.67 -35.74 -0.99
C ILE A 329 42.78 -36.93 -0.03
N LEU A 330 41.65 -37.39 0.53
CA LEU A 330 41.63 -38.55 1.41
C LEU A 330 42.03 -39.84 0.69
N LEU A 331 41.62 -40.03 -0.57
CA LEU A 331 42.06 -41.16 -1.39
C LEU A 331 43.56 -41.12 -1.66
N PHE A 332 44.12 -39.95 -2.00
CA PHE A 332 45.57 -39.80 -2.14
C PHE A 332 46.30 -40.13 -0.84
N GLY A 333 45.82 -39.63 0.31
CA GLY A 333 46.39 -39.96 1.62
C GLY A 333 46.30 -41.47 1.95
N MET A 334 45.20 -42.13 1.59
CA MET A 334 45.04 -43.57 1.79
C MET A 334 45.99 -44.37 0.88
N LEU A 335 46.15 -43.96 -0.38
CA LEU A 335 47.08 -44.60 -1.31
C LEU A 335 48.54 -44.47 -0.84
N THR A 336 48.94 -43.29 -0.37
CA THR A 336 50.30 -43.10 0.18
C THR A 336 50.53 -43.98 1.41
N ILE A 337 49.54 -44.10 2.30
CA ILE A 337 49.65 -44.99 3.47
C ILE A 337 49.72 -46.46 3.05
N TRP A 338 49.02 -46.85 1.99
CA TRP A 338 49.05 -48.21 1.48
C TRP A 338 50.38 -48.56 0.81
N GLU A 339 50.96 -47.65 0.01
CA GLU A 339 52.27 -47.82 -0.62
C GLU A 339 53.41 -47.82 0.41
N ASP A 340 53.38 -46.87 1.36
CA ASP A 340 54.42 -46.74 2.40
C ASP A 340 54.28 -47.78 3.52
N GLY A 341 53.11 -48.42 3.64
CA GLY A 341 52.79 -49.46 4.62
C GLY A 341 52.81 -49.00 6.09
N THR A 342 53.16 -47.75 6.36
CA THR A 342 53.33 -47.17 7.69
C THR A 342 53.06 -45.66 7.65
N THR A 343 52.67 -45.08 8.79
CA THR A 343 52.53 -43.61 8.93
C THR A 343 53.65 -43.02 9.77
N PHE A 344 54.14 -41.87 9.36
CA PHE A 344 55.14 -41.08 10.07
C PHE A 344 54.53 -39.80 10.63
N SER A 345 55.07 -39.31 11.74
CA SER A 345 54.73 -38.02 12.32
C SER A 345 56.01 -37.29 12.71
N THR A 346 55.91 -35.99 12.92
CA THR A 346 57.06 -35.08 13.07
C THR A 346 57.52 -34.91 14.52
N GLY A 347 57.09 -35.79 15.43
CA GLY A 347 57.45 -35.71 16.85
C GLY A 347 58.95 -35.82 17.11
N PHE A 348 59.45 -35.08 18.10
CA PHE A 348 60.86 -35.05 18.49
C PHE A 348 61.45 -36.44 18.79
N SER A 349 60.68 -37.33 19.41
CA SER A 349 61.08 -38.70 19.71
C SER A 349 61.38 -39.53 18.45
N ARG A 350 60.68 -39.27 17.34
CA ARG A 350 60.87 -39.99 16.07
C ARG A 350 62.11 -39.52 15.35
N ILE A 351 62.32 -38.19 15.32
CA ILE A 351 63.57 -37.59 14.83
C ILE A 351 64.74 -38.16 15.62
N LEU A 352 64.62 -38.24 16.95
CA LEU A 352 65.66 -38.74 17.84
C LEU A 352 66.03 -40.21 17.57
N VAL A 353 65.05 -41.10 17.33
CA VAL A 353 65.31 -42.51 16.98
C VAL A 353 65.95 -42.66 15.60
N THR A 354 65.64 -41.77 14.65
CA THR A 354 66.30 -41.77 13.33
C THR A 354 67.70 -41.16 13.33
N THR A 355 68.12 -40.50 14.41
CA THR A 355 69.45 -39.88 14.55
C THR A 355 70.39 -40.79 15.34
N ARG A 356 71.45 -41.26 14.68
CA ARG A 356 72.38 -42.31 15.15
C ARG A 356 73.05 -41.99 16.50
N ASN A 357 72.70 -42.76 17.53
CA ASN A 357 73.51 -43.00 18.73
C ASN A 357 73.39 -44.50 19.08
N THR A 358 74.51 -45.18 19.34
CA THR A 358 74.56 -46.65 19.52
C THR A 358 73.73 -47.14 20.70
N THR A 359 73.65 -46.39 21.80
CA THR A 359 72.82 -46.75 22.96
C THR A 359 71.32 -46.55 22.68
N LEU A 360 70.97 -45.61 21.81
CA LEU A 360 69.61 -45.40 21.32
C LEU A 360 69.21 -46.42 20.26
N ASP A 361 70.14 -46.88 19.42
CA ASP A 361 69.90 -47.97 18.46
C ASP A 361 69.51 -49.27 19.19
N ASP A 362 70.16 -49.58 20.31
CA ASP A 362 69.84 -50.76 21.13
C ASP A 362 68.49 -50.67 21.84
N ILE A 363 68.15 -49.48 22.36
CA ILE A 363 66.84 -49.24 22.99
C ILE A 363 65.73 -49.21 21.93
N SER A 364 66.03 -48.78 20.70
CA SER A 364 65.09 -48.64 19.59
C SER A 364 64.97 -49.86 18.68
N ARG A 365 65.53 -51.02 19.05
CA ARG A 365 65.45 -52.24 18.25
C ARG A 365 63.99 -52.59 17.90
N GLY A 366 63.67 -52.51 16.61
CA GLY A 366 62.31 -52.72 16.07
C GLY A 366 61.48 -51.46 15.82
N ALA A 367 61.99 -50.26 16.19
CA ALA A 367 61.33 -48.95 15.99
C ALA A 367 62.19 -47.93 15.22
N CYS A 368 63.27 -48.39 14.58
CA CYS A 368 64.27 -47.55 13.88
C CYS A 368 63.70 -46.68 12.74
N LEU A 369 62.54 -47.05 12.19
CA LEU A 369 61.85 -46.27 11.15
C LEU A 369 61.03 -45.09 11.73
N GLY A 370 60.77 -45.07 13.03
CA GLY A 370 59.92 -44.04 13.67
C GLY A 370 58.45 -44.08 13.24
N ASN A 371 57.98 -45.24 12.78
CA ASN A 371 56.61 -45.47 12.34
C ASN A 371 55.62 -45.54 13.51
N ASP A 372 54.34 -45.31 13.22
CA ASP A 372 53.24 -45.55 14.15
C ASP A 372 52.70 -46.98 14.07
N PRO A 373 52.23 -47.56 15.21
CA PRO A 373 52.26 -47.00 16.56
C PRO A 373 53.65 -47.07 17.19
N PHE A 374 54.14 -45.94 17.70
CA PHE A 374 55.44 -45.87 18.37
C PHE A 374 55.37 -46.59 19.74
N PRO A 375 56.38 -47.41 20.10
CA PRO A 375 56.34 -48.18 21.35
C PRO A 375 56.25 -47.27 22.59
N MET A 376 55.24 -47.54 23.43
CA MET A 376 54.96 -46.76 24.65
C MET A 376 56.12 -46.78 25.64
N GLU A 377 56.91 -47.86 25.65
CA GLU A 377 58.08 -48.02 26.50
C GLU A 377 59.14 -46.95 26.17
N LEU A 378 59.42 -46.70 24.89
CA LEU A 378 60.34 -45.63 24.48
C LEU A 378 59.77 -44.24 24.78
N MET A 379 58.47 -44.04 24.62
CA MET A 379 57.84 -42.73 24.87
C MET A 379 57.93 -42.31 26.35
N HIS A 380 57.98 -43.27 27.27
CA HIS A 380 58.13 -43.02 28.71
C HIS A 380 59.59 -42.96 29.18
N THR A 381 60.55 -43.31 28.32
CA THR A 381 61.97 -43.21 28.68
C THR A 381 62.39 -41.74 28.72
N ARG A 382 62.86 -41.30 29.89
CA ARG A 382 63.37 -39.93 30.07
C ARG A 382 64.82 -39.87 29.58
N LEU A 383 65.00 -39.33 28.39
CA LEU A 383 66.31 -39.01 27.85
C LEU A 383 66.81 -37.67 28.40
N LYS A 384 68.10 -37.60 28.70
CA LYS A 384 68.78 -36.35 29.07
C LYS A 384 69.80 -36.01 28.01
N PHE A 385 69.94 -34.72 27.71
CA PHE A 385 71.05 -34.24 26.90
C PHE A 385 72.25 -33.98 27.79
N GLY A 386 73.40 -34.49 27.40
CA GLY A 386 74.64 -34.20 28.11
C GLY A 386 75.80 -34.99 27.54
N VAL A 387 76.83 -35.12 28.35
CA VAL A 387 78.05 -35.79 27.94
C VAL A 387 77.90 -37.28 28.14
N LEU A 388 78.12 -38.07 27.09
CA LEU A 388 78.15 -39.52 27.23
C LEU A 388 79.35 -39.90 28.11
N SER A 389 79.07 -40.54 29.23
CA SER A 389 80.09 -41.15 30.08
C SER A 389 80.39 -42.52 29.49
N GLU A 390 81.51 -42.69 28.81
CA GLU A 390 81.95 -43.97 28.24
C GLU A 390 81.97 -45.06 29.32
N GLY A 391 80.91 -45.87 29.35
CA GLY A 391 80.82 -47.10 30.11
C GLY A 391 81.05 -48.26 29.15
N SER A 392 82.24 -48.86 29.25
CA SER A 392 82.69 -50.13 28.63
C SER A 392 82.64 -50.27 27.11
N GLU A 393 83.82 -50.56 26.55
CA GLU A 393 84.11 -51.04 25.18
C GLU A 393 84.33 -49.96 24.10
N ASN A 394 85.43 -49.22 24.22
CA ASN A 394 86.20 -48.75 23.06
C ASN A 394 87.66 -48.45 23.47
N GLU A 395 88.38 -49.49 23.90
CA GLU A 395 89.85 -49.50 23.96
C GLU A 395 90.44 -49.70 22.54
N PHE A 396 90.09 -48.85 21.58
CA PHE A 396 90.82 -48.79 20.30
C PHE A 396 90.64 -47.42 19.67
N MET A 397 91.49 -46.48 20.07
CA MET A 397 92.09 -45.40 19.27
C MET A 397 92.73 -44.42 20.28
N GLY A 398 94.04 -44.55 20.48
CA GLY A 398 94.79 -43.62 21.30
C GLY A 398 94.90 -42.28 20.61
N GLU A 399 94.19 -41.27 21.12
CA GLU A 399 94.57 -39.85 21.18
C GLU A 399 93.41 -39.04 21.80
N GLN A 400 93.75 -38.11 22.71
CA GLN A 400 92.86 -37.23 23.49
C GLN A 400 91.38 -37.17 23.05
N GLY A 401 90.55 -38.06 23.61
CA GLY A 401 89.13 -38.13 23.29
C GLY A 401 88.39 -36.86 23.68
N PHE A 402 87.81 -36.17 22.70
CA PHE A 402 86.85 -35.10 22.96
C PHE A 402 85.55 -35.70 23.45
N GLN A 403 85.03 -35.18 24.56
CA GLN A 403 83.73 -35.59 25.08
C GLN A 403 82.63 -35.26 24.05
N HIS A 404 81.85 -36.25 23.62
CA HIS A 404 80.72 -36.06 22.71
C HIS A 404 79.43 -35.83 23.49
N CYS A 405 78.65 -34.82 23.07
CA CYS A 405 77.36 -34.49 23.70
C CYS A 405 76.23 -35.08 22.87
N ALA A 406 75.46 -35.99 23.46
CA ALA A 406 74.32 -36.64 22.81
C ALA A 406 73.16 -36.80 23.80
N PHE A 407 72.01 -37.24 23.29
CA PHE A 407 70.92 -37.71 24.12
C PHE A 407 71.18 -39.16 24.55
N GLY A 408 71.00 -39.44 25.84
CA GLY A 408 71.13 -40.79 26.40
C GLY A 408 70.25 -40.95 27.64
N VAL A 409 70.22 -42.16 28.20
CA VAL A 409 69.50 -42.44 29.45
C VAL A 409 70.18 -41.76 30.64
N ALA A 410 69.42 -41.47 31.70
CA ALA A 410 69.93 -40.71 32.84
C ALA A 410 71.14 -41.33 33.55
N SER A 411 71.39 -42.63 33.38
CA SER A 411 72.56 -43.35 33.90
C SER A 411 73.83 -43.14 33.07
N GLU A 412 73.70 -42.82 31.78
CA GLU A 412 74.82 -42.72 30.83
C GLU A 412 75.28 -41.27 30.62
N VAL A 413 74.47 -40.30 31.05
CA VAL A 413 74.65 -38.89 30.71
C VAL A 413 75.10 -38.09 31.93
N ALA A 414 76.30 -37.52 31.82
CA ALA A 414 76.83 -36.57 32.80
C ALA A 414 76.47 -35.12 32.44
N PRO A 415 76.33 -34.22 33.44
CA PRO A 415 76.05 -32.81 33.18
C PRO A 415 77.23 -32.13 32.48
N ILE A 416 76.91 -31.29 31.50
CA ILE A 416 77.90 -30.49 30.75
C ILE A 416 78.53 -29.47 31.69
N ARG A 417 79.87 -29.45 31.78
CA ARG A 417 80.65 -28.55 32.63
C ARG A 417 81.37 -27.51 31.79
N ARG A 418 81.30 -26.25 32.22
CA ARG A 418 81.98 -25.14 31.54
C ARG A 418 83.51 -25.30 31.67
N GLY A 419 84.21 -25.21 30.54
CA GLY A 419 85.69 -25.27 30.48
C GLY A 419 86.29 -26.60 30.01
N VAL A 420 85.47 -27.62 29.78
CA VAL A 420 85.88 -28.94 29.26
C VAL A 420 85.86 -28.92 27.72
N PRO A 421 86.86 -29.51 27.03
CA PRO A 421 86.87 -29.57 25.57
C PRO A 421 85.88 -30.63 25.05
N TYR A 422 84.72 -30.17 24.57
CA TYR A 422 83.74 -31.01 23.87
C TYR A 422 84.01 -31.03 22.36
N ALA A 423 83.63 -32.12 21.71
CA ALA A 423 83.79 -32.27 20.27
C ALA A 423 83.06 -31.13 19.52
N GLY A 424 83.75 -30.44 18.60
CA GLY A 424 83.20 -29.32 17.83
C GLY A 424 83.38 -27.92 18.44
N LEU A 425 83.87 -27.80 19.69
CA LEU A 425 84.16 -26.51 20.33
C LEU A 425 85.66 -26.13 20.22
N ARG A 426 86.00 -25.07 19.48
CA ARG A 426 87.36 -24.51 19.42
C ARG A 426 87.69 -23.70 20.69
N ARG A 427 88.84 -23.96 21.33
CA ARG A 427 89.31 -23.26 22.56
C ARG A 427 89.51 -21.76 22.31
N ARG A 428 88.90 -20.91 23.14
CA ARG A 428 89.19 -19.46 23.20
C ARG A 428 90.36 -19.23 24.17
N ARG A 429 91.55 -18.85 23.67
CA ARG A 429 92.73 -18.49 24.50
C ARG A 429 92.38 -17.30 25.40
N GLN A 430 92.44 -17.46 26.72
CA GLN A 430 92.41 -16.35 27.67
C GLN A 430 93.85 -16.00 28.08
N GLN A 431 94.28 -14.79 27.74
CA GLN A 431 95.50 -14.16 28.26
C GLN A 431 95.21 -13.59 29.65
N LEU A 432 96.09 -13.86 30.62
CA LEU A 432 96.26 -13.06 31.83
C LEU A 432 97.69 -13.32 32.38
N GLY A 433 98.54 -12.30 32.33
CA GLY A 433 99.83 -12.23 33.05
C GLY A 433 99.61 -11.97 34.55
N VAL A 434 100.58 -11.78 35.44
CA VAL A 434 101.99 -11.32 35.42
C VAL A 434 102.57 -11.81 36.81
N VAL A 435 103.86 -12.07 37.07
CA VAL A 435 104.87 -11.14 37.65
C VAL A 435 106.16 -11.90 38.09
N GLN A 436 107.30 -11.40 37.59
CA GLN A 436 108.69 -11.22 38.10
C GLN A 436 109.42 -12.27 38.97
N GLU A 437 110.65 -12.63 38.55
CA GLU A 437 111.89 -11.86 38.83
C GLU A 437 112.73 -11.69 37.55
#